data_AF-A0AA35WT59-F1
#
_entry.id   AF-A0AA35WT59-F1
#
_cell.length_a   1.000
_cell.length_b   1.000
_cell.length_c   1.000
_cell.angle_alpha   90.00
_cell.angle_beta   90.00
_cell.angle_gamma   90.00
#
_symmetry.space_group_name_H-M   'P 1'
#
loop_
_entity.id
_entity.type
_entity.pdbx_description
1 polymer ?
#
loop_
_entity_poly.entity_id
_entity_poly.type
_entity_poly.pdbx_seq_one_letter_code
_entity_poly.pdbx_strand_id
1 'polypeptide(L)'
;MSQSDAPIGVIGYGEGGLIALYSAAVDTRIQATAVSGYFQSRQEVWREPIYRNVWGLLHEFGDAEIASLIAPRPLVVETSRGPEVAGPPSVRDGRGGAAPGQLVSPPIHAVESEFERAHGFYQMLDSGDALRLVSPVDGLPGSEEALTALLTGLGVENARIDSHYLLSSSTVDDFDYEARQQRQFMQLVNLSQRFLREAASRRQQFFWDKTDTSSLTRWEETCTDAKAYFWDEVIGRCPPPDVPPTQDAAHLR
;
A
#
# COMPACT_ATOMS: atom_id res chain seq x y z
N MET A 1 27.19 8.47 -16.89
CA MET A 1 25.87 7.85 -16.65
C MET A 1 24.88 8.60 -17.50
N SER A 2 24.24 7.96 -18.47
CA SER A 2 23.00 8.52 -19.04
C SER A 2 21.97 8.60 -17.91
N GLN A 3 21.00 9.51 -18.03
CA GLN A 3 19.97 9.73 -17.00
C GLN A 3 19.15 8.45 -16.66
N SER A 4 19.30 7.39 -17.46
CA SER A 4 18.74 6.03 -17.27
C SER A 4 19.44 5.16 -16.23
N ASP A 5 20.66 5.49 -15.80
CA ASP A 5 21.49 4.62 -14.93
C ASP A 5 21.58 5.13 -13.49
N ALA A 6 20.88 6.22 -13.15
CA ALA A 6 20.92 6.78 -11.82
C ALA A 6 20.21 5.86 -10.82
N PRO A 7 20.80 5.62 -9.63
CA PRO A 7 20.18 4.77 -8.63
C PRO A 7 18.87 5.38 -8.11
N ILE A 8 17.86 4.55 -7.87
CA ILE A 8 16.54 4.98 -7.41
C ILE A 8 16.37 4.58 -5.95
N GLY A 9 16.26 5.57 -5.07
CA GLY A 9 15.93 5.39 -3.66
C GLY A 9 14.55 5.94 -3.33
N VAL A 10 13.88 5.33 -2.36
CA VAL A 10 12.61 5.84 -1.82
C VAL A 10 12.72 5.94 -0.30
N ILE A 11 12.34 7.08 0.25
CA ILE A 11 12.25 7.29 1.70
C ILE A 11 10.85 7.82 2.02
N GLY A 12 10.29 7.35 3.14
CA GLY A 12 8.95 7.71 3.53
C GLY A 12 8.76 7.76 5.04
N TYR A 13 7.96 8.73 5.48
CA TYR A 13 7.57 8.92 6.88
C TYR A 13 6.06 8.70 7.08
N GLY A 14 5.67 7.91 8.08
CA GLY A 14 4.27 7.62 8.40
C GLY A 14 3.56 6.92 7.24
N GLU A 15 2.48 7.51 6.70
CA GLU A 15 1.85 7.00 5.47
C GLU A 15 2.81 6.99 4.27
N GLY A 16 3.79 7.90 4.22
CA GLY A 16 4.86 7.84 3.24
C GLY A 16 5.74 6.60 3.44
N GLY A 17 5.94 6.17 4.69
CA GLY A 17 6.69 4.96 5.04
C GLY A 17 5.98 3.69 4.61
N LEU A 18 4.65 3.61 4.81
CA LEU A 18 3.78 2.59 4.21
C LEU A 18 4.00 2.52 2.70
N ILE A 19 3.85 3.65 2.01
CA ILE A 19 3.97 3.70 0.56
C ILE A 19 5.38 3.30 0.11
N ALA A 20 6.43 3.75 0.80
CA ALA A 20 7.82 3.41 0.50
C ALA A 20 8.07 1.90 0.60
N LEU A 21 7.64 1.27 1.71
CA LEU A 21 7.77 -0.17 1.96
C LEU A 21 7.07 -0.98 0.85
N TYR A 22 5.80 -0.67 0.58
CA TYR A 22 5.03 -1.41 -0.42
C TYR A 22 5.52 -1.14 -1.85
N SER A 23 5.94 0.09 -2.17
CA SER A 23 6.51 0.42 -3.48
C SER A 23 7.78 -0.37 -3.72
N ALA A 24 8.66 -0.46 -2.72
CA ALA A 24 9.89 -1.23 -2.81
C ALA A 24 9.61 -2.72 -2.99
N ALA A 25 8.60 -3.28 -2.32
CA ALA A 25 8.20 -4.67 -2.47
C ALA A 25 7.70 -5.00 -3.88
N VAL A 26 6.92 -4.10 -4.51
CA VAL A 26 6.32 -4.36 -5.85
C VAL A 26 7.18 -3.91 -7.03
N ASP A 27 8.09 -2.96 -6.83
CA ASP A 27 8.91 -2.38 -7.90
C ASP A 27 10.40 -2.64 -7.63
N THR A 28 10.96 -3.59 -8.39
CA THR A 28 12.36 -4.00 -8.29
C THR A 28 13.35 -2.96 -8.80
N ARG A 29 12.88 -1.87 -9.44
CA ARG A 29 13.73 -0.76 -9.88
C ARG A 29 14.18 0.12 -8.72
N ILE A 30 13.46 0.10 -7.59
CA ILE A 30 13.87 0.78 -6.36
C ILE A 30 15.02 -0.02 -5.74
N GLN A 31 16.18 0.59 -5.61
CA GLN A 31 17.42 -0.08 -5.18
C GLN A 31 17.68 0.02 -3.68
N ALA A 32 17.21 1.07 -3.02
CA ALA A 32 17.31 1.22 -1.56
C ALA A 32 16.07 1.92 -1.00
N THR A 33 15.64 1.53 0.18
CA THR A 33 14.43 2.07 0.82
C THR A 33 14.68 2.45 2.27
N ALA A 34 14.09 3.56 2.72
CA ALA A 34 14.07 3.95 4.13
C ALA A 34 12.63 4.19 4.60
N VAL A 35 12.27 3.61 5.73
CA VAL A 35 10.93 3.66 6.31
C VAL A 35 11.02 4.19 7.74
N SER A 36 10.31 5.28 8.00
CA SER A 36 10.33 5.96 9.30
C SER A 36 8.91 6.10 9.84
N GLY A 37 8.70 5.78 11.12
CA GLY A 37 7.44 6.04 11.82
C GLY A 37 6.23 5.27 11.27
N TYR A 38 6.46 4.09 10.69
CA TYR A 38 5.42 3.22 10.15
C TYR A 38 5.60 1.75 10.53
N PHE A 39 6.78 1.18 10.28
CA PHE A 39 7.06 -0.25 10.33
C PHE A 39 6.77 -0.88 11.69
N GLN A 40 5.84 -1.84 11.76
CA GLN A 40 5.51 -2.59 12.98
C GLN A 40 4.61 -3.79 12.66
N SER A 41 4.35 -4.63 13.66
CA SER A 41 3.32 -5.67 13.55
C SER A 41 1.97 -5.10 13.10
N ARG A 42 1.38 -5.71 12.08
CA ARG A 42 0.11 -5.27 11.47
C ARG A 42 -1.13 -5.95 12.06
N GLN A 43 -0.97 -6.75 13.12
CA GLN A 43 -2.06 -7.53 13.74
C GLN A 43 -3.21 -6.66 14.29
N GLU A 44 -2.94 -5.39 14.63
CA GLU A 44 -3.93 -4.44 15.13
C GLU A 44 -4.38 -3.41 14.06
N VAL A 45 -4.15 -3.67 12.76
CA VAL A 45 -4.53 -2.75 11.65
C VAL A 45 -6.02 -2.37 11.65
N TRP A 46 -6.88 -3.21 12.21
CA TRP A 46 -8.33 -2.94 12.33
C TRP A 46 -8.64 -1.72 13.23
N ARG A 47 -7.70 -1.30 14.09
CA ARG A 47 -7.81 -0.06 14.90
C ARG A 47 -7.35 1.19 14.17
N GLU A 48 -6.68 1.02 13.05
CA GLU A 48 -6.11 2.09 12.26
C GLU A 48 -7.12 2.59 11.21
N PRO A 49 -6.90 3.75 10.59
CA PRO A 49 -7.76 4.23 9.52
C PRO A 49 -7.89 3.21 8.38
N ILE A 50 -9.11 3.09 7.85
CA ILE A 50 -9.46 2.08 6.84
C ILE A 50 -8.53 2.05 5.62
N TYR A 51 -7.90 3.17 5.25
CA TYR A 51 -6.97 3.24 4.13
C TYR A 51 -5.65 2.48 4.34
N ARG A 52 -5.35 2.04 5.58
CA ARG A 52 -4.22 1.14 5.88
C ARG A 52 -4.59 -0.34 5.80
N ASN A 53 -5.87 -0.66 5.59
CA ASN A 53 -6.34 -2.03 5.49
C ASN A 53 -6.19 -2.52 4.04
N VAL A 54 -5.34 -3.53 3.85
CA VAL A 54 -5.21 -4.27 2.60
C VAL A 54 -5.91 -5.62 2.78
N TRP A 55 -6.94 -5.88 1.96
CA TRP A 55 -7.76 -7.07 2.10
C TRP A 55 -6.94 -8.36 1.95
N GLY A 56 -7.10 -9.27 2.91
CA GLY A 56 -6.39 -10.57 2.92
C GLY A 56 -4.92 -10.52 3.30
N LEU A 57 -4.34 -9.33 3.57
CA LEU A 57 -2.90 -9.18 3.88
C LEU A 57 -2.46 -10.10 5.02
N LEU A 58 -3.16 -10.06 6.15
CA LEU A 58 -2.77 -10.77 7.37
C LEU A 58 -2.96 -12.29 7.32
N HIS A 59 -3.48 -12.85 6.22
CA HIS A 59 -3.48 -14.31 6.04
C HIS A 59 -2.06 -14.84 5.81
N GLU A 60 -1.20 -14.03 5.19
CA GLU A 60 0.13 -14.46 4.73
C GLU A 60 1.24 -13.46 5.09
N PHE A 61 0.93 -12.18 5.33
CA PHE A 61 1.92 -11.12 5.45
C PHE A 61 1.68 -10.19 6.66
N GLY A 62 2.77 -9.78 7.31
CA GLY A 62 2.91 -8.53 8.06
C GLY A 62 3.99 -7.64 7.42
N ASP A 63 4.41 -6.57 8.10
CA ASP A 63 5.46 -5.69 7.58
C ASP A 63 6.80 -6.44 7.44
N ALA A 64 7.09 -7.42 8.31
CA ALA A 64 8.26 -8.28 8.19
C ALA A 64 8.27 -9.11 6.91
N GLU A 65 7.13 -9.73 6.54
CA GLU A 65 7.03 -10.48 5.30
C GLU A 65 7.05 -9.55 4.08
N ILE A 66 6.47 -8.34 4.15
CA ILE A 66 6.62 -7.36 3.06
C ILE A 66 8.09 -6.94 2.90
N ALA A 67 8.83 -6.76 4.00
CA ALA A 67 10.27 -6.50 3.94
C ALA A 67 11.05 -7.66 3.28
N SER A 68 10.58 -8.91 3.44
CA SER A 68 11.19 -10.07 2.75
C SER A 68 11.10 -9.98 1.22
N LEU A 69 10.07 -9.32 0.68
CA LEU A 69 9.91 -9.08 -0.77
C LEU A 69 10.88 -8.00 -1.29
N ILE A 70 11.47 -7.21 -0.40
CA ILE A 70 12.49 -6.22 -0.75
C ILE A 70 13.87 -6.87 -0.81
N ALA A 71 14.12 -7.87 0.03
CA ALA A 71 15.38 -8.59 0.08
C ALA A 71 15.79 -9.13 -1.31
N PRO A 72 17.09 -9.11 -1.67
CA PRO A 72 18.24 -8.72 -0.84
C PRO A 72 18.56 -7.21 -0.89
N ARG A 73 17.65 -6.36 -1.38
CA ARG A 73 17.92 -4.92 -1.55
C ARG A 73 17.96 -4.19 -0.20
N PRO A 74 18.79 -3.14 -0.05
CA PRO A 74 18.87 -2.36 1.18
C PRO A 74 17.53 -1.81 1.68
N LEU A 75 17.23 -2.07 2.94
CA LEU A 75 16.09 -1.52 3.67
C LEU A 75 16.56 -0.95 5.01
N VAL A 76 16.26 0.32 5.25
CA VAL A 76 16.51 1.01 6.51
C VAL A 76 15.17 1.20 7.22
N VAL A 77 15.08 0.78 8.47
CA VAL A 77 13.91 0.97 9.34
C VAL A 77 14.31 1.90 10.48
N GLU A 78 13.60 3.02 10.63
CA GLU A 78 13.80 3.94 11.76
C GLU A 78 12.74 3.74 12.84
N THR A 79 13.17 3.65 14.11
CA THR A 79 12.27 3.65 15.27
C THR A 79 11.76 5.05 15.63
N SER A 80 11.67 5.96 14.66
CA SER A 80 11.19 7.32 14.83
C SER A 80 9.71 7.33 15.22
N ARG A 81 9.26 8.36 15.96
CA ARG A 81 7.83 8.60 16.21
C ARG A 81 7.08 8.77 14.90
N GLY A 82 5.87 8.22 14.82
CA GLY A 82 5.00 8.32 13.66
C GLY A 82 4.01 9.49 13.76
N PRO A 83 3.24 9.78 12.70
CA PRO A 83 2.14 10.73 12.80
C PRO A 83 1.03 10.18 13.71
N GLU A 84 0.44 11.06 14.52
CA GLU A 84 -0.63 10.71 15.44
C GLU A 84 -1.94 11.38 15.04
N VAL A 85 -2.99 10.59 14.92
CA VAL A 85 -4.34 11.05 14.56
C VAL A 85 -5.29 10.40 15.55
N ALA A 86 -5.80 11.18 16.50
CA ALA A 86 -6.59 10.67 17.64
C ALA A 86 -7.89 9.96 17.23
N GLY A 87 -8.41 10.22 16.04
CA GLY A 87 -9.67 9.66 15.58
C GLY A 87 -10.29 10.46 14.43
N PRO A 88 -11.50 10.06 13.99
CA PRO A 88 -12.26 10.84 13.03
C PRO A 88 -12.56 12.26 13.55
N PRO A 89 -12.70 13.26 12.66
CA PRO A 89 -13.15 14.60 13.05
C PRO A 89 -14.54 14.55 13.70
N SER A 90 -14.83 15.54 14.55
CA SER A 90 -16.11 15.64 15.25
C SER A 90 -17.30 15.68 14.28
N VAL A 91 -18.40 15.05 14.69
CA VAL A 91 -19.65 15.01 13.93
C VAL A 91 -20.15 16.45 13.70
N ARG A 92 -20.54 16.77 12.46
CA ARG A 92 -21.14 18.06 12.08
C ARG A 92 -22.62 17.85 11.77
N ASP A 93 -23.45 18.87 12.01
CA ASP A 93 -24.88 18.82 11.68
C ASP A 93 -25.10 18.46 10.20
N GLY A 94 -25.87 17.40 9.96
CA GLY A 94 -26.16 16.88 8.61
C GLY A 94 -25.10 15.96 8.01
N ARG A 95 -23.98 15.67 8.70
CA ARG A 95 -22.99 14.65 8.31
C ARG A 95 -22.68 13.73 9.50
N GLY A 96 -23.43 12.63 9.59
CA GLY A 96 -23.23 11.61 10.61
C GLY A 96 -22.16 10.60 10.21
N GLY A 97 -21.09 10.51 11.00
CA GLY A 97 -20.10 9.43 10.96
C GLY A 97 -18.91 9.66 10.02
N ALA A 98 -17.71 9.37 10.51
CA ALA A 98 -16.52 9.11 9.73
C ALA A 98 -15.95 7.76 10.18
N ALA A 99 -15.23 7.07 9.28
CA ALA A 99 -14.67 5.76 9.59
C ALA A 99 -13.80 5.85 10.87
N PRO A 100 -14.05 5.01 11.88
CA PRO A 100 -13.25 4.99 13.08
C PRO A 100 -11.82 4.56 12.75
N GLY A 101 -10.86 5.03 13.52
CA GLY A 101 -9.46 4.66 13.35
C GLY A 101 -8.54 5.70 13.96
N GLN A 102 -7.49 5.24 14.62
CA GLN A 102 -6.47 6.10 15.22
C GLN A 102 -5.12 5.80 14.56
N LEU A 103 -4.32 6.84 14.32
CA LEU A 103 -2.89 6.67 14.10
C LEU A 103 -2.16 6.94 15.41
N VAL A 104 -1.33 5.97 15.80
CA VAL A 104 -0.41 6.07 16.94
C VAL A 104 1.00 5.86 16.44
N SER A 105 1.97 6.51 17.08
CA SER A 105 3.37 6.25 16.83
C SER A 105 3.68 4.76 17.08
N PRO A 106 4.38 4.07 16.15
CA PRO A 106 4.83 2.70 16.40
C PRO A 106 5.69 2.65 17.67
N PRO A 107 5.36 1.80 18.66
CA PRO A 107 6.18 1.70 19.85
C PRO A 107 7.49 0.98 19.50
N ILE A 108 8.62 1.47 20.03
CA ILE A 108 9.98 1.00 19.68
C ILE A 108 10.09 -0.53 19.73
N HIS A 109 9.59 -1.17 20.80
CA HIS A 109 9.65 -2.63 20.96
C HIS A 109 8.89 -3.41 19.87
N ALA A 110 7.82 -2.85 19.30
CA ALA A 110 7.09 -3.47 18.21
C ALA A 110 7.83 -3.33 16.88
N VAL A 111 8.53 -2.19 16.67
CA VAL A 111 9.43 -2.01 15.52
C VAL A 111 10.58 -3.01 15.61
N GLU A 112 11.25 -3.11 16.77
CA GLU A 112 12.35 -4.04 17.03
C GLU A 112 11.91 -5.50 16.82
N SER A 113 10.77 -5.90 17.39
CA SER A 113 10.26 -7.28 17.26
C SER A 113 9.91 -7.63 15.81
N GLU A 114 9.29 -6.71 15.07
CA GLU A 114 8.97 -6.91 13.66
C GLU A 114 10.25 -6.89 12.79
N PHE A 115 11.24 -6.08 13.17
CA PHE A 115 12.53 -6.00 12.49
C PHE A 115 13.29 -7.33 12.62
N GLU A 116 13.33 -7.93 13.80
CA GLU A 116 13.99 -9.22 14.01
C GLU A 116 13.32 -10.34 13.18
N ARG A 117 11.99 -10.31 13.02
CA ARG A 117 11.29 -11.23 12.09
C ARG A 117 11.76 -11.01 10.65
N ALA A 118 11.82 -9.75 10.20
CA ALA A 118 12.30 -9.40 8.86
C ALA A 118 13.76 -9.83 8.63
N HIS A 119 14.60 -9.63 9.63
CA HIS A 119 16.02 -9.98 9.61
C HIS A 119 16.24 -11.47 9.39
N GLY A 120 15.38 -12.34 9.96
CA GLY A 120 15.41 -13.78 9.68
C GLY A 120 15.28 -14.10 8.18
N PHE A 121 14.41 -13.40 7.44
CA PHE A 121 14.29 -13.58 5.99
C PHE A 121 15.53 -13.09 5.22
N TYR A 122 16.11 -11.95 5.62
CA TYR A 122 17.34 -11.44 5.00
C TYR A 122 18.54 -12.37 5.25
N GLN A 123 18.62 -12.99 6.43
CA GLN A 123 19.65 -13.97 6.74
C GLN A 123 19.56 -15.23 5.86
N MET A 124 18.34 -15.70 5.57
CA MET A 124 18.12 -16.85 4.67
C MET A 124 18.61 -16.59 3.23
N LEU A 125 18.79 -15.32 2.85
CA LEU A 125 19.28 -14.89 1.53
C LEU A 125 20.74 -14.41 1.57
N ASP A 126 21.46 -14.66 2.66
CA ASP A 126 22.84 -14.19 2.89
C ASP A 126 22.98 -12.65 2.73
N SER A 127 21.92 -11.91 3.02
CA SER A 127 21.83 -10.45 2.85
C SER A 127 21.51 -9.71 4.14
N GLY A 128 21.84 -10.27 5.31
CA GLY A 128 21.56 -9.68 6.63
C GLY A 128 22.00 -8.21 6.74
N ASP A 129 23.18 -7.88 6.20
CA ASP A 129 23.76 -6.52 6.23
C ASP A 129 22.98 -5.47 5.41
N ALA A 130 22.09 -5.91 4.52
CA ALA A 130 21.23 -5.03 3.73
C ALA A 130 20.03 -4.50 4.53
N LEU A 131 19.64 -5.16 5.63
CA LEU A 131 18.59 -4.70 6.52
C LEU A 131 19.21 -3.97 7.71
N ARG A 132 18.80 -2.71 7.96
CA ARG A 132 19.36 -1.89 9.04
C ARG A 132 18.27 -1.28 9.90
N LEU A 133 18.42 -1.41 11.22
CA LEU A 133 17.60 -0.73 12.21
C LEU A 133 18.35 0.51 12.69
N VAL A 134 17.68 1.66 12.70
CA VAL A 134 18.23 2.93 13.19
C VAL A 134 17.32 3.51 14.26
N SER A 135 17.91 3.88 15.40
CA SER A 135 17.18 4.40 16.56
C SER A 135 17.58 5.85 16.84
N PRO A 136 16.88 6.84 16.25
CA PRO A 136 17.25 8.24 16.39
C PRO A 136 17.07 8.75 17.83
N VAL A 137 18.05 9.50 18.33
CA VAL A 137 18.10 9.99 19.73
C VAL A 137 16.94 10.94 20.05
N ASP A 138 16.53 11.77 19.10
CA ASP A 138 15.41 12.72 19.23
C ASP A 138 14.03 12.11 18.88
N GLY A 139 14.03 10.84 18.42
CA GLY A 139 12.85 10.14 17.95
C GLY A 139 12.21 10.79 16.70
N LEU A 140 12.95 11.61 15.94
CA LEU A 140 12.49 12.22 14.70
C LEU A 140 12.90 11.36 13.48
N PRO A 141 12.13 11.40 12.38
CA PRO A 141 12.48 10.69 11.15
C PRO A 141 13.62 11.37 10.40
N GLY A 142 14.35 10.61 9.60
CA GLY A 142 15.38 11.14 8.69
C GLY A 142 16.68 11.51 9.41
N SER A 143 17.08 10.71 10.40
CA SER A 143 18.35 10.91 11.10
C SER A 143 19.55 10.82 10.16
N GLU A 144 20.68 11.43 10.56
CA GLU A 144 21.93 11.40 9.81
C GLU A 144 22.37 9.96 9.52
N GLU A 145 22.21 9.06 10.50
CA GLU A 145 22.51 7.64 10.38
C GLU A 145 21.62 6.95 9.33
N ALA A 146 20.30 7.17 9.37
CA ALA A 146 19.37 6.56 8.41
C ALA A 146 19.59 7.07 6.98
N LEU A 147 19.81 8.36 6.80
CA LEU A 147 20.11 8.95 5.49
C LEU A 147 21.45 8.47 4.95
N THR A 148 22.47 8.37 5.80
CA THR A 148 23.77 7.81 5.41
C THR A 148 23.66 6.35 5.01
N ALA A 149 22.88 5.55 5.75
CA ALA A 149 22.59 4.16 5.42
C ALA A 149 21.86 4.03 4.07
N LEU A 150 20.85 4.86 3.81
CA LEU A 150 20.14 4.90 2.53
C LEU A 150 21.06 5.23 1.37
N LEU A 151 21.88 6.29 1.49
CA LEU A 151 22.84 6.69 0.46
C LEU A 151 23.89 5.61 0.21
N THR A 152 24.38 4.95 1.26
CA THR A 152 25.28 3.80 1.14
C THR A 152 24.60 2.67 0.36
N GLY A 153 23.32 2.38 0.64
CA GLY A 153 22.53 1.39 -0.10
C GLY A 153 22.32 1.73 -1.58
N LEU A 154 22.34 3.01 -1.94
CA LEU A 154 22.31 3.48 -3.34
C LEU A 154 23.68 3.44 -4.02
N GLY A 155 24.72 2.98 -3.33
CA GLY A 155 26.09 2.89 -3.87
C GLY A 155 26.86 4.21 -3.85
N VAL A 156 26.44 5.19 -3.04
CA VAL A 156 27.20 6.44 -2.85
C VAL A 156 28.44 6.16 -2.00
N GLU A 157 29.62 6.27 -2.61
CA GLU A 157 30.90 6.09 -1.91
C GLU A 157 31.10 7.17 -0.84
N ASN A 158 31.54 6.76 0.37
CA ASN A 158 31.78 7.66 1.49
C ASN A 158 30.59 8.58 1.84
N ALA A 159 29.37 8.06 1.69
CA ALA A 159 28.15 8.79 2.02
C ALA A 159 28.23 9.41 3.43
N ARG A 160 28.05 10.73 3.51
CA ARG A 160 27.94 11.50 4.76
C ARG A 160 26.97 12.64 4.54
N ILE A 161 26.07 12.84 5.48
CA ILE A 161 25.18 14.00 5.52
C ILE A 161 25.80 15.00 6.48
N ASP A 162 26.39 16.09 5.96
CA ASP A 162 26.82 17.19 6.80
C ASP A 162 25.61 18.01 7.24
N SER A 163 25.17 17.79 8.48
CA SER A 163 24.08 18.54 9.13
C SER A 163 24.41 20.02 9.40
N HIS A 164 25.62 20.47 9.06
CA HIS A 164 26.10 21.85 9.23
C HIS A 164 25.64 22.83 8.16
N TYR A 165 25.14 22.35 7.02
CA TYR A 165 24.51 23.25 6.05
C TYR A 165 23.10 23.56 6.52
N LEU A 166 22.81 24.85 6.74
CA LEU A 166 21.43 25.33 6.81
C LEU A 166 20.72 24.77 5.58
N LEU A 167 19.71 23.92 5.81
CA LEU A 167 18.75 23.56 4.78
C LEU A 167 18.33 24.90 4.18
N SER A 168 18.74 25.16 2.93
CA SER A 168 18.05 26.14 2.13
C SER A 168 16.61 25.68 2.20
N SER A 169 15.77 26.40 2.94
CA SER A 169 14.35 26.13 2.94
C SER A 169 13.88 26.56 1.55
N SER A 170 14.10 25.68 0.58
CA SER A 170 13.19 25.51 -0.54
C SER A 170 11.97 24.75 -0.01
N THR A 171 11.51 25.11 1.19
CA THR A 171 10.10 25.06 1.50
C THR A 171 9.46 25.83 0.36
N VAL A 172 8.68 25.10 -0.44
CA VAL A 172 7.74 25.74 -1.35
C VAL A 172 6.73 26.38 -0.41
N ASP A 173 7.02 27.60 0.06
CA ASP A 173 6.32 28.26 1.15
C ASP A 173 4.82 28.45 0.87
N ASP A 174 4.41 28.28 -0.40
CA ASP A 174 3.04 28.37 -0.91
C ASP A 174 2.45 27.02 -1.41
N PHE A 175 2.98 25.86 -0.97
CA PHE A 175 2.38 24.59 -1.40
C PHE A 175 1.02 24.33 -0.73
N ASP A 176 -0.06 24.64 -1.45
CA ASP A 176 -1.43 24.38 -1.01
C ASP A 176 -1.79 22.88 -1.14
N TYR A 177 -1.66 22.16 -0.01
CA TYR A 177 -2.00 20.75 0.12
C TYR A 177 -3.48 20.47 -0.15
N GLU A 178 -4.38 21.36 0.29
CA GLU A 178 -5.82 21.19 0.12
C GLU A 178 -6.21 21.37 -1.35
N ALA A 179 -5.67 22.39 -2.02
CA ALA A 179 -5.87 22.56 -3.45
C ALA A 179 -5.26 21.40 -4.26
N ARG A 180 -4.10 20.86 -3.87
CA ARG A 180 -3.53 19.66 -4.50
C ARG A 180 -4.47 18.46 -4.33
N GLN A 181 -4.94 18.20 -3.12
CA GLN A 181 -5.86 17.10 -2.82
C GLN A 181 -7.17 17.27 -3.60
N GLN A 182 -7.73 18.47 -3.66
CA GLN A 182 -8.93 18.77 -4.44
C GLN A 182 -8.70 18.48 -5.93
N ARG A 183 -7.56 18.90 -6.50
CA ARG A 183 -7.21 18.59 -7.90
C ARG A 183 -7.14 17.09 -8.14
N GLN A 184 -6.47 16.33 -7.27
CA GLN A 184 -6.37 14.87 -7.39
C GLN A 184 -7.73 14.18 -7.27
N PHE A 185 -8.56 14.60 -6.31
CA PHE A 185 -9.92 14.10 -6.16
C PHE A 185 -10.76 14.36 -7.42
N MET A 186 -10.69 15.59 -7.96
CA MET A 186 -11.39 15.93 -9.20
C MET A 186 -10.87 15.15 -10.41
N GLN A 187 -9.58 14.82 -10.47
CA GLN A 187 -9.04 13.92 -11.50
C GLN A 187 -9.67 12.52 -11.41
N LEU A 188 -9.80 11.96 -10.20
CA LEU A 188 -10.48 10.67 -9.98
C LEU A 188 -11.96 10.74 -10.37
N VAL A 189 -12.66 11.81 -9.99
CA VAL A 189 -14.06 12.04 -10.39
C VAL A 189 -14.18 12.10 -11.91
N ASN A 190 -13.33 12.90 -12.58
CA ASN A 190 -13.34 13.05 -14.02
C ASN A 190 -13.05 11.72 -14.75
N LEU A 191 -12.12 10.93 -14.23
CA LEU A 191 -11.81 9.59 -14.74
C LEU A 191 -13.02 8.66 -14.63
N SER A 192 -13.67 8.60 -13.46
CA SER A 192 -14.88 7.80 -13.24
C SER A 192 -16.03 8.25 -14.15
N GLN A 193 -16.23 9.56 -14.30
CA GLN A 193 -17.24 10.12 -15.20
C GLN A 193 -16.96 9.78 -16.66
N ARG A 194 -15.68 9.77 -17.08
CA ARG A 194 -15.29 9.30 -18.41
C ARG A 194 -15.63 7.81 -18.58
N PHE A 195 -15.27 6.96 -17.63
CA PHE A 195 -15.60 5.54 -17.68
C PHE A 195 -17.10 5.28 -17.74
N LEU A 196 -17.92 6.02 -17.00
CA LEU A 196 -19.37 5.91 -17.07
C LEU A 196 -19.93 6.25 -18.46
N ARG A 197 -19.44 7.31 -19.10
CA ARG A 197 -19.83 7.65 -20.47
C ARG A 197 -19.43 6.58 -21.48
N GLU A 198 -18.24 6.01 -21.32
CA GLU A 198 -17.74 4.96 -22.21
C GLU A 198 -18.36 3.58 -21.92
N ALA A 199 -18.92 3.36 -20.72
CA ALA A 199 -19.36 2.04 -20.27
C ALA A 199 -20.44 1.42 -21.15
N ALA A 200 -21.36 2.23 -21.69
CA ALA A 200 -22.42 1.72 -22.57
C ALA A 200 -21.83 1.14 -23.87
N SER A 201 -20.95 1.89 -24.53
CA SER A 201 -20.29 1.45 -25.76
C SER A 201 -19.36 0.25 -25.51
N ARG A 202 -18.62 0.24 -24.39
CA ARG A 202 -17.78 -0.90 -24.02
C ARG A 202 -18.61 -2.16 -23.75
N ARG A 203 -19.75 -2.06 -23.04
CA ARG A 203 -20.66 -3.21 -22.86
C ARG A 203 -21.27 -3.67 -24.18
N GLN A 204 -21.58 -2.75 -25.09
CA GLN A 204 -22.07 -3.10 -26.42
C GLN A 204 -21.05 -3.99 -27.15
N GLN A 205 -19.81 -3.52 -27.27
CA GLN A 205 -18.75 -4.23 -27.99
C GLN A 205 -18.30 -5.52 -27.29
N PHE A 206 -18.22 -5.51 -25.96
CA PHE A 206 -17.72 -6.64 -25.19
C PHE A 206 -18.77 -7.76 -25.08
N PHE A 207 -20.03 -7.41 -24.84
CA PHE A 207 -21.10 -8.36 -24.51
C PHE A 207 -22.16 -8.42 -25.62
N TRP A 208 -22.87 -7.32 -25.88
CA TRP A 208 -24.08 -7.37 -26.69
C TRP A 208 -23.83 -7.71 -28.17
N ASP A 209 -22.75 -7.21 -28.77
CA ASP A 209 -22.38 -7.49 -30.17
C ASP A 209 -21.96 -8.96 -30.39
N LYS A 210 -21.67 -9.69 -29.30
CA LYS A 210 -21.23 -11.09 -29.32
C LYS A 210 -22.32 -12.07 -28.89
N THR A 211 -23.45 -11.57 -28.39
CA THR A 211 -24.57 -12.40 -27.91
C THR A 211 -25.77 -12.33 -28.84
N ASP A 212 -26.41 -13.47 -29.08
CA ASP A 212 -27.63 -13.57 -29.89
C ASP A 212 -28.84 -13.87 -28.99
N THR A 213 -29.78 -12.92 -28.93
CA THR A 213 -30.99 -13.02 -28.11
C THR A 213 -32.23 -13.48 -28.90
N SER A 214 -32.07 -13.93 -30.14
CA SER A 214 -33.18 -14.33 -31.03
C SER A 214 -33.94 -15.58 -30.57
N SER A 215 -33.28 -16.46 -29.79
CA SER A 215 -33.87 -17.67 -29.21
C SER A 215 -33.09 -18.11 -27.97
N LEU A 216 -33.71 -18.94 -27.12
CA LEU A 216 -33.06 -19.46 -25.91
C LEU A 216 -31.78 -20.26 -26.24
N THR A 217 -31.84 -21.16 -27.24
CA THR A 217 -30.69 -21.98 -27.62
C THR A 217 -29.52 -21.13 -28.10
N ARG A 218 -29.76 -20.12 -28.95
CA ARG A 218 -28.70 -19.20 -29.40
C ARG A 218 -28.14 -18.34 -28.27
N TRP A 219 -28.99 -17.89 -27.35
CA TRP A 219 -28.55 -17.18 -26.17
C TRP A 219 -27.65 -18.04 -25.30
N GLU A 220 -28.04 -19.28 -25.01
CA GLU A 220 -27.26 -20.24 -24.23
C GLU A 220 -25.90 -20.51 -24.87
N GLU A 221 -25.85 -20.74 -26.18
CA GLU A 221 -24.61 -20.91 -26.94
C GLU A 221 -23.70 -19.67 -26.83
N THR A 222 -24.23 -18.49 -27.19
CA THR A 222 -23.42 -17.27 -27.37
C THR A 222 -23.06 -16.55 -26.07
N CYS A 223 -23.82 -16.75 -24.98
CA CYS A 223 -23.49 -16.16 -23.68
C CYS A 223 -22.46 -16.95 -22.87
N THR A 224 -22.03 -18.13 -23.36
CA THR A 224 -21.13 -19.05 -22.63
C THR A 224 -19.80 -18.38 -22.27
N ASP A 225 -19.14 -17.74 -23.24
CA ASP A 225 -17.84 -17.09 -23.01
C ASP A 225 -17.95 -15.93 -22.01
N ALA A 226 -19.03 -15.15 -22.08
CA ALA A 226 -19.26 -14.04 -21.16
C ALA A 226 -19.53 -14.53 -19.73
N LYS A 227 -20.26 -15.65 -19.58
CA LYS A 227 -20.48 -16.29 -18.28
C LYS A 227 -19.16 -16.83 -17.71
N ALA A 228 -18.36 -17.51 -18.53
CA ALA A 228 -17.05 -18.00 -18.12
C ALA A 228 -16.14 -16.85 -17.70
N TYR A 229 -16.02 -15.79 -18.49
CA TYR A 229 -15.25 -14.60 -18.15
C TYR A 229 -15.73 -13.95 -16.85
N PHE A 230 -17.04 -13.78 -16.67
CA PHE A 230 -17.57 -13.21 -15.42
C PHE A 230 -17.20 -14.07 -14.22
N TRP A 231 -17.33 -15.39 -14.36
CA TRP A 231 -17.05 -16.35 -13.31
C TRP A 231 -15.55 -16.47 -12.99
N ASP A 232 -14.69 -16.41 -13.99
CA ASP A 232 -13.24 -16.68 -13.85
C ASP A 232 -12.45 -15.40 -13.55
N GLU A 233 -12.82 -14.28 -14.16
CA GLU A 233 -12.02 -13.04 -14.12
C GLU A 233 -12.65 -11.92 -13.28
N VAL A 234 -13.97 -11.96 -13.03
CA VAL A 234 -14.67 -10.86 -12.32
C VAL A 234 -15.00 -11.21 -10.88
N ILE A 235 -15.74 -12.31 -10.64
CA ILE A 235 -16.17 -12.69 -9.30
C ILE A 235 -15.35 -13.83 -8.68
N GLY A 236 -14.62 -14.59 -9.51
CA GLY A 236 -13.93 -15.81 -9.10
C GLY A 236 -14.89 -17.00 -8.92
N ARG A 237 -14.39 -18.23 -9.14
CA ARG A 237 -15.22 -19.44 -8.98
C ARG A 237 -15.55 -19.66 -7.51
N CYS A 238 -16.84 -19.71 -7.16
CA CYS A 238 -17.21 -20.39 -5.93
C CYS A 238 -16.93 -21.89 -6.09
N PRO A 239 -16.28 -22.55 -5.11
CA PRO A 239 -16.22 -24.00 -5.09
C PRO A 239 -17.64 -24.57 -5.08
N PRO A 240 -17.86 -25.75 -5.67
CA PRO A 240 -19.15 -26.42 -5.58
C PRO A 240 -19.52 -26.61 -4.10
N PRO A 241 -20.81 -26.54 -3.74
CA PRO A 241 -21.22 -26.69 -2.35
C PRO A 241 -20.80 -28.05 -1.81
N ASP A 242 -20.03 -28.04 -0.72
CA ASP A 242 -19.50 -29.24 -0.06
C ASP A 242 -20.56 -29.95 0.81
N VAL A 243 -21.73 -29.32 0.97
CA VAL A 243 -22.85 -29.80 1.79
C VAL A 243 -24.13 -29.92 0.97
N PRO A 244 -24.93 -30.98 1.17
CA PRO A 244 -26.21 -31.14 0.48
C PRO A 244 -27.14 -29.95 0.77
N PRO A 245 -27.93 -29.49 -0.22
CA PRO A 245 -28.92 -28.45 0.03
C PRO A 245 -29.92 -28.92 1.09
N THR A 246 -29.95 -28.25 2.25
CA THR A 246 -30.92 -28.50 3.32
C THR A 246 -32.27 -27.88 2.97
N GLN A 247 -33.36 -28.62 3.18
CA GLN A 247 -34.73 -28.19 2.85
C GLN A 247 -35.34 -27.16 3.84
N ASP A 248 -34.61 -26.71 4.86
CA ASP A 248 -35.18 -25.97 6.01
C ASP A 248 -35.28 -24.44 5.85
N ALA A 249 -35.45 -23.93 4.63
CA ALA A 249 -35.66 -22.49 4.39
C ALA A 249 -37.14 -22.06 4.36
N ALA A 250 -38.07 -22.91 4.81
CA ALA A 250 -39.52 -22.59 4.80
C ALA A 250 -40.05 -21.91 6.08
N HIS A 251 -39.24 -21.75 7.12
CA HIS A 251 -39.71 -21.28 8.44
C HIS A 251 -38.87 -20.15 9.04
N LEU A 252 -38.67 -19.05 8.32
CA LEU A 252 -38.35 -17.76 8.92
C LEU A 252 -39.15 -16.65 8.21
N ARG A 253 -40.36 -16.40 8.73
CA ARG A 253 -41.06 -15.12 8.66
C ARG A 253 -40.99 -14.47 10.04
#